data_AF-A0A426QJK2-F1
#
_entry.id   AF-A0A426QJK2-F1
#
_cell.length_a   1.000
_cell.length_b   1.000
_cell.length_c   1.000
_cell.angle_alpha   90.00
_cell.angle_beta   90.00
_cell.angle_gamma   90.00
#
_symmetry.space_group_name_H-M   'P 1'
#
loop_
_entity.id
_entity.type
_entity.pdbx_description
1 polymer ?
#
loop_
_entity_poly.entity_id
_entity_poly.type
_entity_poly.pdbx_seq_one_letter_code
_entity_poly.pdbx_strand_id
1 'polypeptide(L)'
;MQMHDLEALLETCPPAASLRLADWYALPLPEPAARALLAQARQRRQSALKRGEAVLVQRLIELIAGWWCGQDLDMHHASLSAECRERHEQALLELVTGQLLISRRLAAARPHLQQGFALAAPLLPAQDYFTVMKRHGLLEYLPLGPSASAPLTLDELLTEAAVIRRLQGGRPGGGRADPADTLG
;
A
#
# COMPACT_ATOMS: atom_id res chain seq x y z
N MET A 1 -18.90 -14.16 10.84
CA MET A 1 -17.89 -14.37 9.79
C MET A 1 -17.68 -15.87 9.70
N GLN A 2 -18.21 -16.50 8.65
CA GLN A 2 -18.14 -17.95 8.50
C GLN A 2 -16.76 -18.35 7.99
N MET A 3 -16.31 -19.58 8.28
CA MET A 3 -14.99 -20.10 7.89
C MET A 3 -14.73 -19.98 6.37
N HIS A 4 -15.79 -20.05 5.55
CA HIS A 4 -15.73 -19.86 4.10
C HIS A 4 -15.36 -18.43 3.66
N ASP A 5 -15.72 -17.39 4.45
CA ASP A 5 -15.30 -16.01 4.17
C ASP A 5 -13.80 -15.83 4.42
N LEU A 6 -13.26 -16.57 5.39
CA LEU A 6 -11.84 -16.55 5.72
C LEU A 6 -11.01 -17.26 4.65
N GLU A 7 -11.50 -18.40 4.13
CA GLU A 7 -10.88 -19.11 3.02
C GLU A 7 -10.91 -18.28 1.73
N ALA A 8 -12.02 -17.59 1.42
CA ALA A 8 -12.08 -16.66 0.30
C ALA A 8 -11.14 -15.44 0.47
N LEU A 9 -10.98 -14.92 1.70
CA LEU A 9 -9.99 -13.88 2.04
C LEU A 9 -8.54 -14.37 1.95
N LEU A 10 -8.30 -15.67 2.18
CA LEU A 10 -7.00 -16.32 2.06
C LEU A 10 -6.69 -16.76 0.61
N GLU A 11 -7.72 -17.03 -0.21
CA GLU A 11 -7.64 -17.26 -1.66
C GLU A 11 -7.49 -15.95 -2.45
N THR A 12 -8.05 -14.85 -1.95
CA THR A 12 -7.82 -13.49 -2.49
C THR A 12 -6.53 -12.86 -1.97
N CYS A 13 -5.91 -13.46 -0.96
CA CYS A 13 -4.52 -13.21 -0.61
C CYS A 13 -3.66 -13.79 -1.73
N PRO A 14 -2.76 -12.99 -2.35
CA PRO A 14 -2.19 -13.32 -3.65
C PRO A 14 -1.62 -14.74 -3.66
N PRO A 15 -1.90 -15.53 -4.70
CA PRO A 15 -1.35 -16.88 -4.80
C PRO A 15 0.16 -16.79 -4.61
N ALA A 16 0.71 -17.70 -3.81
CA ALA A 16 2.13 -17.72 -3.41
C ALA A 16 3.16 -17.70 -4.56
N ALA A 17 2.69 -17.74 -5.82
CA ALA A 17 3.48 -17.80 -7.03
C ALA A 17 3.91 -16.43 -7.61
N SER A 18 3.26 -15.31 -7.29
CA SER A 18 3.72 -14.00 -7.81
C SER A 18 3.09 -12.81 -7.09
N LEU A 19 3.90 -12.05 -6.35
CA LEU A 19 3.57 -10.68 -5.98
C LEU A 19 3.99 -9.75 -7.13
N ARG A 20 3.06 -8.97 -7.68
CA ARG A 20 3.33 -7.98 -8.72
C ARG A 20 3.54 -6.60 -8.11
N LEU A 21 4.41 -5.80 -8.74
CA LEU A 21 4.67 -4.42 -8.34
C LEU A 21 3.46 -3.48 -8.51
N ALA A 22 2.52 -3.83 -9.40
CA ALA A 22 1.36 -3.00 -9.69
C ALA A 22 0.24 -3.12 -8.63
N ASP A 23 0.20 -4.24 -7.91
CA ASP A 23 -0.94 -4.61 -7.07
C ASP A 23 -0.99 -3.80 -5.77
N TRP A 24 -2.12 -3.94 -5.07
CA TRP A 24 -2.37 -3.32 -3.77
C TRP A 24 -2.48 -4.40 -2.68
N TYR A 25 -1.69 -4.27 -1.63
CA TYR A 25 -1.53 -5.29 -0.58
C TYR A 25 -1.99 -4.83 0.80
N ALA A 26 -2.45 -3.58 0.92
CA ALA A 26 -2.91 -3.02 2.19
C ALA A 26 -4.43 -3.05 2.33
N LEU A 27 -5.05 -4.18 1.98
CA LEU A 27 -6.46 -4.41 2.31
C LEU A 27 -6.57 -4.60 3.83
N PRO A 28 -7.43 -3.84 4.54
CA PRO A 28 -7.64 -4.03 5.97
C PRO A 28 -8.08 -5.45 6.29
N LEU A 29 -7.35 -6.11 7.20
CA LEU A 29 -7.68 -7.45 7.68
C LEU A 29 -8.21 -7.41 9.11
N PRO A 30 -9.31 -8.11 9.40
CA PRO A 30 -9.70 -8.39 10.78
C PRO A 30 -8.59 -9.14 11.51
N GLU A 31 -8.36 -8.81 12.77
CA GLU A 31 -7.28 -9.39 13.59
C GLU A 31 -7.28 -10.94 13.62
N PRO A 32 -8.42 -11.66 13.69
CA PRO A 32 -8.41 -13.12 13.60
C PRO A 32 -7.89 -13.65 12.25
N ALA A 33 -8.26 -13.00 11.15
CA ALA A 33 -7.81 -13.37 9.80
C ALA A 33 -6.31 -13.07 9.63
N ALA A 34 -5.86 -11.90 10.11
CA ALA A 34 -4.46 -11.52 10.11
C ALA A 34 -3.59 -12.51 10.90
N ARG A 35 -4.04 -12.96 12.08
CA ARG A 35 -3.35 -13.99 12.86
C ARG A 35 -3.24 -15.32 12.13
N ALA A 36 -4.33 -15.77 11.50
CA ALA A 36 -4.34 -17.01 10.73
C ALA A 36 -3.36 -16.93 9.54
N LEU A 37 -3.39 -15.81 8.80
CA LEU A 37 -2.47 -15.56 7.69
C LEU A 37 -1.01 -15.51 8.16
N LEU A 38 -0.72 -14.85 9.28
CA LEU A 38 0.61 -14.78 9.85
C LEU A 38 1.14 -16.17 10.25
N ALA A 39 0.31 -17.00 10.88
CA ALA A 39 0.67 -18.36 11.24
C ALA A 39 0.97 -19.21 10.00
N GLN A 40 0.13 -19.11 8.97
CA GLN A 40 0.30 -19.82 7.70
C GLN A 40 1.59 -19.38 6.98
N ALA A 41 1.86 -18.07 6.92
CA ALA A 41 3.06 -17.53 6.30
C ALA A 41 4.34 -18.04 6.98
N ARG A 42 4.35 -18.04 8.33
CA ARG A 42 5.46 -18.59 9.12
C ARG A 42 5.68 -20.07 8.87
N GLN A 43 4.61 -20.86 8.82
CA GLN A 43 4.71 -22.29 8.52
C GLN A 43 5.27 -22.52 7.12
N ARG A 44 4.75 -21.83 6.10
CA ARG A 44 5.24 -21.92 4.71
C ARG A 44 6.70 -21.51 4.61
N ARG A 45 7.12 -20.45 5.31
CA ARG A 45 8.51 -20.01 5.35
C ARG A 45 9.42 -21.09 5.95
N GLN A 46 9.05 -21.68 7.08
CA GLN A 46 9.83 -22.76 7.69
C GLN A 46 9.98 -23.96 6.74
N SER A 47 8.92 -24.32 6.02
CA SER A 47 8.98 -25.37 5.00
C SER A 47 9.89 -25.01 3.82
N ALA A 48 9.82 -23.78 3.32
CA ALA A 48 10.69 -23.30 2.23
C ALA A 48 12.17 -23.28 2.65
N LEU A 49 12.48 -22.83 3.87
CA LEU A 49 13.85 -22.86 4.41
C LEU A 49 14.42 -24.28 4.48
N LYS A 50 13.60 -25.26 4.91
CA LYS A 50 14.02 -26.68 4.93
C LYS A 50 14.33 -27.23 3.54
N ARG A 51 13.76 -26.66 2.49
CA ARG A 51 13.99 -27.02 1.09
C ARG A 51 15.05 -26.15 0.39
N GLY A 52 15.60 -25.15 1.07
CA GLY A 52 16.56 -24.21 0.48
C GLY A 52 15.93 -23.25 -0.55
N GLU A 53 14.62 -23.01 -0.47
CA GLU A 53 13.88 -22.14 -1.38
C GLU A 53 13.91 -20.67 -0.92
N ALA A 54 13.67 -19.75 -1.86
CA ALA A 54 13.49 -18.33 -1.55
C ALA A 54 12.25 -18.11 -0.67
N VAL A 55 12.35 -17.17 0.27
CA VAL A 55 11.32 -16.93 1.31
C VAL A 55 10.71 -15.54 1.29
N LEU A 56 11.11 -14.69 0.34
CA LEU A 56 10.71 -13.28 0.29
C LEU A 56 9.18 -13.11 0.33
N VAL A 57 8.45 -13.90 -0.48
CA VAL A 57 6.99 -13.81 -0.55
C VAL A 57 6.38 -14.08 0.82
N GLN A 58 6.84 -15.12 1.53
CA GLN A 58 6.33 -15.42 2.87
C GLN A 58 6.71 -14.32 3.87
N ARG A 59 7.90 -13.71 3.74
CA ARG A 59 8.32 -12.59 4.59
C ARG A 59 7.48 -11.33 4.36
N LEU A 60 7.11 -11.03 3.11
CA LEU A 60 6.19 -9.93 2.79
C LEU A 60 4.78 -10.19 3.31
N ILE A 61 4.29 -11.43 3.23
CA ILE A 61 3.01 -11.81 3.85
C ILE A 61 3.08 -11.69 5.38
N GLU A 62 4.20 -12.10 6.01
CA GLU A 62 4.43 -11.88 7.45
C GLU A 62 4.41 -10.39 7.82
N LEU A 63 4.99 -9.52 7.00
CA LEU A 63 4.96 -8.05 7.18
C LEU A 63 3.51 -7.52 7.14
N ILE A 64 2.75 -7.88 6.11
CA ILE A 64 1.35 -7.46 5.91
C ILE A 64 0.47 -7.96 7.07
N ALA A 65 0.52 -9.25 7.36
CA ALA A 65 -0.30 -9.86 8.40
C ALA A 65 0.12 -9.37 9.80
N GLY A 66 1.42 -9.15 10.01
CA GLY A 66 1.97 -8.62 11.25
C GLY A 66 1.49 -7.21 11.55
N TRP A 67 1.45 -6.33 10.55
CA TRP A 67 0.90 -4.98 10.67
C TRP A 67 -0.53 -4.99 11.20
N TRP A 68 -1.40 -5.83 10.64
CA TRP A 68 -2.79 -5.97 11.07
C TRP A 68 -2.94 -6.65 12.43
N CYS A 69 -1.90 -7.33 12.92
CA CYS A 69 -1.81 -7.85 14.28
C CYS A 69 -1.16 -6.86 15.28
N GLY A 70 -0.87 -5.63 14.86
CA GLY A 70 -0.24 -4.62 15.73
C GLY A 70 1.26 -4.82 15.97
N GLN A 71 1.95 -5.56 15.10
CA GLN A 71 3.41 -5.70 15.16
C GLN A 71 4.10 -4.43 14.65
N ASP A 72 5.33 -4.22 15.12
CA ASP A 72 6.16 -3.09 14.72
C ASP A 72 6.58 -3.22 13.25
N LEU A 73 6.02 -2.33 12.41
CA LEU A 73 6.27 -2.32 10.97
C LEU A 73 7.71 -1.91 10.64
N ASP A 74 8.28 -0.96 11.39
CA ASP A 74 9.61 -0.42 11.11
C ASP A 74 10.68 -1.47 11.39
N MET A 75 10.54 -2.18 12.52
CA MET A 75 11.42 -3.31 12.85
C MET A 75 11.36 -4.42 11.78
N HIS A 76 10.15 -4.75 11.32
CA HIS A 76 9.97 -5.79 10.31
C HIS A 76 10.48 -5.36 8.93
N HIS A 77 10.23 -4.11 8.53
CA HIS A 77 10.77 -3.52 7.31
C HIS A 77 12.29 -3.52 7.32
N ALA A 78 12.91 -3.05 8.41
CA ALA A 78 14.37 -3.01 8.52
C ALA A 78 15.00 -4.41 8.42
N SER A 79 14.40 -5.40 9.08
CA SER A 79 14.84 -6.80 9.00
C SER A 79 14.74 -7.32 7.56
N LEU A 80 13.62 -7.08 6.87
CA LEU A 80 13.41 -7.59 5.52
C LEU A 80 14.24 -6.83 4.48
N SER A 81 14.45 -5.53 4.67
CA SER A 81 15.29 -4.70 3.80
C SER A 81 16.73 -5.17 3.79
N ALA A 82 17.24 -5.70 4.91
CA ALA A 82 18.59 -6.28 4.97
C ALA A 82 18.71 -7.62 4.22
N GLU A 83 17.59 -8.29 3.97
CA GLU A 83 17.53 -9.57 3.25
C GLU A 83 17.35 -9.38 1.73
N CYS A 84 16.75 -8.27 1.29
CA CYS A 84 16.52 -7.96 -0.13
C CYS A 84 17.83 -7.80 -0.92
N ARG A 85 17.98 -8.57 -1.99
CA ARG A 85 19.16 -8.59 -2.87
C ARG A 85 18.91 -7.94 -4.21
N GLU A 86 17.68 -8.01 -4.71
CA GLU A 86 17.35 -7.50 -6.04
C GLU A 86 16.49 -6.23 -5.97
N ARG A 87 16.60 -5.40 -7.01
CA ARG A 87 15.81 -4.17 -7.15
C ARG A 87 14.30 -4.44 -7.09
N HIS A 88 13.86 -5.57 -7.65
CA HIS A 88 12.45 -5.98 -7.62
C HIS A 88 11.96 -6.23 -6.18
N GLU A 89 12.77 -6.88 -5.35
CA GLU A 89 12.43 -7.19 -3.96
C GLU A 89 12.35 -5.92 -3.11
N GLN A 90 13.33 -5.02 -3.28
CA GLN A 90 13.33 -3.71 -2.64
C GLN A 90 12.11 -2.88 -3.07
N ALA A 91 11.78 -2.88 -4.37
CA ALA A 91 10.60 -2.20 -4.87
C ALA A 91 9.31 -2.73 -4.25
N LEU A 92 9.15 -4.05 -4.16
CA LEU A 92 8.00 -4.68 -3.50
C LEU A 92 7.92 -4.31 -2.02
N LEU A 93 9.02 -4.39 -1.28
CA LEU A 93 9.06 -4.04 0.14
C LEU A 93 8.61 -2.59 0.37
N GLU A 94 9.21 -1.64 -0.35
CA GLU A 94 8.89 -0.22 -0.24
C GLU A 94 7.44 0.07 -0.61
N LEU A 95 6.94 -0.53 -1.69
CA LEU A 95 5.54 -0.38 -2.08
C LEU A 95 4.59 -0.95 -1.02
N VAL A 96 4.82 -2.17 -0.52
CA VAL A 96 3.97 -2.80 0.49
C VAL A 96 3.97 -1.97 1.79
N THR A 97 5.14 -1.56 2.28
CA THR A 97 5.24 -0.73 3.48
C THR A 97 4.49 0.60 3.31
N GLY A 98 4.70 1.29 2.19
CA GLY A 98 4.01 2.54 1.88
C GLY A 98 2.49 2.37 1.80
N GLN A 99 2.01 1.27 1.22
CA GLN A 99 0.59 0.93 1.14
C GLN A 99 0.00 0.66 2.53
N LEU A 100 0.68 -0.09 3.40
CA LEU A 100 0.22 -0.36 4.76
C LEU A 100 0.12 0.93 5.59
N LEU A 101 1.12 1.80 5.48
CA LEU A 101 1.14 3.09 6.17
C LEU A 101 0.01 4.03 5.68
N ILE A 102 -0.17 4.14 4.36
CA ILE A 102 -1.19 5.05 3.81
C ILE A 102 -2.62 4.54 4.07
N SER A 103 -2.82 3.23 4.18
CA SER A 103 -4.11 2.65 4.61
C SER A 103 -4.58 3.17 5.97
N ARG A 104 -3.65 3.65 6.81
CA ARG A 104 -3.93 4.30 8.10
C ARG A 104 -3.55 5.77 8.14
N ARG A 105 -3.38 6.41 6.96
CA ARG A 105 -3.05 7.83 6.77
C ARG A 105 -1.78 8.32 7.46
N LEU A 106 -0.79 7.45 7.58
CA LEU A 106 0.48 7.82 8.19
C LEU A 106 1.36 8.59 7.19
N ALA A 107 1.91 9.73 7.63
CA ALA A 107 2.79 10.57 6.81
C ALA A 107 4.05 9.84 6.35
N ALA A 108 4.53 8.88 7.15
CA ALA A 108 5.64 8.00 6.79
C ALA A 108 5.41 7.20 5.49
N ALA A 109 4.15 7.07 5.01
CA ALA A 109 3.86 6.36 3.77
C ALA A 109 4.51 6.99 2.53
N ARG A 110 4.60 8.32 2.48
CA ARG A 110 5.06 9.06 1.29
C ARG A 110 6.46 8.65 0.82
N PRO A 111 7.51 8.70 1.66
CA PRO A 111 8.85 8.30 1.23
C PRO A 111 8.89 6.85 0.72
N HIS A 112 8.18 5.92 1.36
CA HIS A 112 8.11 4.52 0.92
C HIS A 112 7.41 4.37 -0.44
N LEU A 113 6.27 5.03 -0.66
CA LEU A 113 5.56 4.98 -1.95
C LEU A 113 6.37 5.61 -3.08
N GLN A 114 7.09 6.70 -2.81
CA GLN A 114 7.96 7.36 -3.77
C GLN A 114 9.18 6.51 -4.12
N GLN A 115 9.88 6.00 -3.10
CA GLN A 115 11.04 5.13 -3.28
C GLN A 115 10.65 3.82 -3.99
N GLY A 116 9.57 3.18 -3.55
CA GLY A 116 9.04 1.98 -4.16
C GLY A 116 8.67 2.18 -5.62
N PHE A 117 8.03 3.30 -5.97
CA PHE A 117 7.73 3.62 -7.37
C PHE A 117 9.00 3.90 -8.19
N ALA A 118 9.99 4.63 -7.65
CA ALA A 118 11.26 4.87 -8.35
C ALA A 118 12.04 3.58 -8.63
N LEU A 119 12.00 2.62 -7.70
CA LEU A 119 12.60 1.30 -7.88
C LEU A 119 11.80 0.46 -8.88
N ALA A 120 10.46 0.49 -8.83
CA ALA A 120 9.57 -0.28 -9.67
C ALA A 120 9.43 0.24 -11.11
N ALA A 121 9.50 1.55 -11.32
CA ALA A 121 9.26 2.20 -12.61
C ALA A 121 9.95 1.54 -13.82
N PRO A 122 11.26 1.22 -13.79
CA PRO A 122 11.93 0.56 -14.93
C PRO A 122 11.58 -0.93 -15.08
N LEU A 123 10.93 -1.54 -14.09
CA LEU A 123 10.54 -2.96 -14.07
C LEU A 123 9.08 -3.17 -14.49
N LEU A 124 8.28 -2.10 -14.51
CA LEU A 124 6.85 -2.16 -14.79
C LEU A 124 6.59 -2.18 -16.31
N PRO A 125 5.71 -3.07 -16.80
CA PRO A 125 5.09 -2.90 -18.11
C PRO A 125 4.38 -1.54 -18.20
N ALA A 126 4.28 -0.97 -19.40
CA ALA A 126 3.71 0.37 -19.59
C ALA A 126 2.31 0.56 -18.96
N GLN A 127 1.43 -0.44 -19.09
CA GLN A 127 0.09 -0.41 -18.49
C GLN A 127 0.14 -0.33 -16.96
N ASP A 128 1.00 -1.16 -16.35
CA ASP A 128 1.15 -1.22 -14.91
C ASP A 128 1.82 0.06 -14.38
N TYR A 129 2.80 0.61 -15.11
CA TYR A 129 3.43 1.90 -14.80
C TYR A 129 2.39 3.01 -14.66
N PHE A 130 1.52 3.19 -15.67
CA PHE A 130 0.49 4.22 -15.63
C PHE A 130 -0.55 3.97 -14.54
N THR A 131 -0.85 2.71 -14.23
CA THR A 131 -1.75 2.34 -13.13
C THR A 131 -1.20 2.81 -11.79
N VAL A 132 0.06 2.48 -11.49
CA VAL A 132 0.71 2.89 -10.24
C VAL A 132 0.90 4.41 -10.19
N MET A 133 1.35 5.02 -11.28
CA MET A 133 1.54 6.47 -11.37
C MET A 133 0.25 7.25 -11.09
N LYS A 134 -0.87 6.86 -11.73
CA LYS A 134 -2.17 7.50 -11.51
C LYS A 134 -2.66 7.31 -10.07
N ARG A 135 -2.52 6.10 -9.53
CA ARG A 135 -2.87 5.79 -8.13
C ARG A 135 -2.08 6.69 -7.18
N HIS A 136 -0.75 6.72 -7.29
CA HIS A 136 0.10 7.52 -6.40
C HIS A 136 -0.18 9.01 -6.56
N GLY A 137 -0.30 9.50 -7.79
CA GLY A 137 -0.63 10.91 -8.04
C GLY A 137 -1.98 11.34 -7.45
N LEU A 138 -2.95 10.44 -7.32
CA LEU A 138 -4.19 10.73 -6.61
C LEU A 138 -4.00 10.69 -5.09
N LEU A 139 -3.31 9.66 -4.57
CA LEU A 139 -3.04 9.53 -3.13
C LEU A 139 -2.22 10.69 -2.54
N GLU A 140 -1.46 11.43 -3.36
CA GLU A 140 -0.76 12.65 -2.95
C GLU A 140 -1.68 13.71 -2.32
N TYR A 141 -2.96 13.75 -2.70
CA TYR A 141 -3.96 14.69 -2.18
C TYR A 141 -4.49 14.34 -0.80
N LEU A 142 -4.17 13.15 -0.27
CA LEU A 142 -4.67 12.74 1.05
C LEU A 142 -3.95 13.49 2.19
N PRO A 143 -4.71 13.97 3.19
CA PRO A 143 -4.14 14.50 4.41
C PRO A 143 -3.58 13.33 5.23
N LEU A 144 -2.28 13.38 5.50
CA LEU A 144 -1.58 12.38 6.31
C LEU A 144 -1.10 13.02 7.62
N GLY A 145 -1.00 12.20 8.67
CA GLY A 145 -0.58 12.64 10.00
C GLY A 145 0.44 11.71 10.65
N PRO A 146 0.95 12.08 11.85
CA PRO A 146 1.86 11.23 12.62
C PRO A 146 1.14 10.07 13.34
N SER A 147 -0.17 10.20 13.53
CA SER A 147 -0.98 9.21 14.25
C SER A 147 -1.84 8.39 13.30
N ALA A 148 -1.94 7.10 13.57
CA ALA A 148 -2.68 6.18 12.72
C ALA A 148 -4.20 6.40 12.83
N SER A 149 -4.87 6.52 11.68
CA SER A 149 -6.33 6.58 11.57
C SER A 149 -6.95 5.19 11.50
N ALA A 150 -8.29 5.14 11.44
CA ALA A 150 -9.02 3.94 11.06
C ALA A 150 -8.52 3.44 9.69
N PRO A 151 -8.40 2.11 9.50
CA PRO A 151 -7.89 1.56 8.26
C PRO A 151 -8.90 1.71 7.13
N LEU A 152 -8.40 2.03 5.94
CA LEU A 152 -9.20 2.26 4.73
C LEU A 152 -8.72 1.37 3.59
N THR A 153 -9.66 0.92 2.77
CA THR A 153 -9.43 0.24 1.50
C THR A 153 -8.86 1.20 0.46
N LEU A 154 -8.30 0.67 -0.63
CA LEU A 154 -7.81 1.50 -1.73
C LEU A 154 -8.93 2.36 -2.34
N ASP A 155 -10.13 1.81 -2.50
CA ASP A 155 -11.24 2.53 -3.12
C ASP A 155 -11.70 3.72 -2.27
N GLU A 156 -11.78 3.54 -0.95
CA GLU A 156 -12.09 4.62 -0.01
C GLU A 156 -11.02 5.72 -0.05
N LEU A 157 -9.75 5.34 -0.06
CA LEU A 157 -8.62 6.29 -0.16
C LEU A 157 -8.66 7.08 -1.47
N LEU A 158 -8.87 6.41 -2.61
CA LEU A 158 -8.92 7.06 -3.91
C LEU A 158 -10.15 7.95 -4.06
N THR A 159 -11.29 7.53 -3.51
CA THR A 159 -12.53 8.33 -3.49
C THR A 159 -12.32 9.63 -2.72
N GLU A 160 -11.79 9.55 -1.51
CA GLU A 160 -11.54 10.75 -0.70
C GLU A 160 -10.51 11.68 -1.36
N ALA A 161 -9.40 11.11 -1.84
CA ALA A 161 -8.38 11.87 -2.55
C ALA A 161 -8.94 12.60 -3.77
N ALA A 162 -9.83 11.95 -4.52
CA ALA A 162 -10.52 12.57 -5.66
C ALA A 162 -11.41 13.73 -5.26
N VAL A 163 -12.17 13.60 -4.16
CA VAL A 163 -13.00 14.69 -3.62
C VAL A 163 -12.13 15.88 -3.22
N ILE A 164 -11.05 15.64 -2.47
CA ILE A 164 -10.13 16.69 -2.02
C ILE A 164 -9.51 17.42 -3.22
N ARG A 165 -8.99 16.67 -4.20
CA ARG A 165 -8.45 17.25 -5.44
C ARG A 165 -9.46 18.16 -6.13
N ARG A 166 -10.73 17.74 -6.18
CA ARG A 166 -11.81 18.50 -6.83
C ARG A 166 -12.13 19.79 -6.07
N LEU A 167 -12.11 19.76 -4.74
CA LEU A 167 -12.29 20.95 -3.90
C LEU A 167 -11.11 21.94 -4.02
N GLN A 168 -9.88 21.44 -4.18
CA GLN A 168 -8.69 22.27 -4.38
C GLN A 168 -8.64 22.89 -5.78
N GLY A 169 -8.98 22.14 -6.82
CA GLY A 169 -9.07 22.64 -8.20
C GLY A 169 -10.33 23.44 -8.50
N GLY A 170 -11.32 23.40 -7.60
CA GLY A 170 -12.60 24.11 -7.69
C GLY A 170 -12.65 25.46 -6.99
N ARG A 171 -11.54 25.96 -6.43
CA ARG A 171 -11.46 27.38 -6.01
C ARG A 171 -11.42 28.23 -7.28
N PRO A 172 -12.49 28.96 -7.64
CA PRO A 172 -12.36 29.99 -8.64
C PRO A 172 -11.37 31.00 -8.06
N GLY A 173 -10.37 31.40 -8.84
CA GLY A 173 -9.64 32.62 -8.52
C GLY A 173 -10.67 33.70 -8.23
N GLY A 174 -10.59 34.30 -7.05
CA GLY A 174 -11.31 35.51 -6.71
C GLY A 174 -10.82 36.63 -7.63
N GLY A 175 -11.25 36.58 -8.89
CA GLY A 175 -11.37 37.75 -9.72
C GLY A 175 -12.34 38.64 -8.99
N ARG A 176 -11.77 39.61 -8.29
CA ARG A 176 -12.43 40.82 -7.86
C ARG A 176 -13.23 41.30 -9.06
N ALA A 177 -14.54 41.06 -9.06
CA ALA A 177 -15.45 41.68 -10.00
C ALA A 177 -15.28 43.18 -9.75
N ASP A 178 -14.58 43.84 -10.67
CA ASP A 178 -14.42 45.27 -10.67
C ASP A 178 -15.81 45.85 -10.99
N PRO A 179 -16.44 46.61 -10.07
CA PRO A 179 -17.75 47.20 -10.34
C PRO A 179 -17.68 48.36 -11.36
N ALA A 180 -16.53 48.59 -12.00
CA ALA A 180 -16.33 49.64 -12.99
C ALA A 180 -16.76 49.26 -14.42
N ASP A 181 -17.10 48.01 -14.71
CA ASP A 181 -17.44 47.59 -16.08
C ASP A 181 -18.94 47.74 -16.40
N THR A 182 -19.46 48.91 -16.07
CA THR A 182 -20.69 49.42 -16.70
C THR A 182 -20.40 50.82 -17.25
N LEU A 183 -20.47 50.91 -18.58
CA LEU A 183 -20.53 52.12 -19.44
C LEU A 183 -19.18 52.59 -20.04
N GLY A 184 -19.04 52.41 -21.35
CA GLY A 184 -18.00 52.97 -22.21
C GLY A 184 -18.04 52.42 -23.62
#